data_AF-A0AA36MAY5-F1
#
_entry.id   AF-A0AA36MAY5-F1
#
_cell.length_a   1.000
_cell.length_b   1.000
_cell.length_c   1.000
_cell.angle_alpha   90.00
_cell.angle_beta   90.00
_cell.angle_gamma   90.00
#
_symmetry.space_group_name_H-M   'P 1'
#
loop_
_entity.id
_entity.type
_entity.pdbx_description
1 polymer ?
#
loop_
_entity_poly.entity_id
_entity_poly.type
_entity_poly.pdbx_seq_one_letter_code
_entity_poly.pdbx_strand_id
1 'polypeptide(L)'
;MVLSSSDVEDEHLLRILLSLLTFSQLICTIFEWIGAIYTLAAEHVIRSECFRLIFTYVFTHCIQMGLFATIAVDLLNSIIIPLR
;
A
#
# COMPACT_ATOMS: atom_id res chain seq x y z
N MET A 1 10.54 23.62 -25.26
CA MET A 1 11.37 22.58 -24.62
C MET A 1 11.46 22.91 -23.13
N VAL A 2 10.35 22.74 -22.41
CA VAL A 2 10.22 22.95 -20.96
C VAL A 2 9.54 21.68 -20.45
N LEU A 3 10.28 20.57 -20.49
CA LEU A 3 9.74 19.23 -20.24
C LEU A 3 10.81 18.35 -19.58
N SER A 4 11.62 18.94 -18.70
CA SER A 4 12.76 18.23 -18.10
C SER A 4 12.91 18.43 -16.59
N SER A 5 12.15 19.34 -15.96
CA SER A 5 12.16 19.47 -14.49
C SER A 5 11.02 18.70 -13.82
N SER A 6 9.83 18.60 -14.44
CA SER A 6 8.69 17.87 -13.86
C SER A 6 8.83 16.35 -13.96
N ASP A 7 9.29 15.81 -15.10
CA ASP A 7 9.44 14.35 -15.30
C ASP A 7 10.39 13.68 -14.28
N VAL A 8 11.45 14.38 -13.84
CA VAL A 8 12.40 13.85 -12.84
C VAL A 8 11.78 13.83 -11.44
N GLU A 9 10.92 14.80 -11.12
CA GLU A 9 10.26 14.91 -9.83
C GLU A 9 9.14 13.87 -9.71
N ASP A 10 8.38 13.63 -10.79
CA ASP A 10 7.34 12.60 -10.88
C ASP A 10 7.93 11.19 -10.79
N GLU A 11 9.08 10.92 -11.44
CA GLU A 11 9.76 9.63 -11.33
C GLU A 11 10.21 9.33 -9.89
N HIS A 12 10.69 10.34 -9.17
CA HIS A 12 11.08 10.20 -7.76
C HIS A 12 9.87 9.98 -6.85
N LEU A 13 8.76 10.70 -7.07
CA LEU A 13 7.52 10.53 -6.33
C LEU A 13 6.94 9.12 -6.54
N LEU A 14 6.88 8.66 -7.78
CA LEU A 14 6.39 7.33 -8.13
C LEU A 14 7.23 6.24 -7.46
N ARG A 15 8.56 6.37 -7.45
CA ARG A 15 9.46 5.42 -6.74
C ARG A 15 9.19 5.38 -5.23
N ILE A 16 8.94 6.53 -4.61
CA ILE A 16 8.58 6.60 -3.19
C ILE A 16 7.23 5.94 -2.95
N LEU A 17 6.23 6.22 -3.78
CA LEU A 17 4.89 5.62 -3.69
C LEU A 17 4.95 4.09 -3.85
N LEU A 18 5.72 3.59 -4.83
CA LEU A 18 5.96 2.15 -5.03
C LEU A 18 6.68 1.51 -3.84
N SER A 19 7.67 2.19 -3.26
CA SER A 19 8.38 1.72 -2.07
C SER A 19 7.44 1.61 -0.87
N LEU A 20 6.63 2.64 -0.62
CA LEU A 20 5.60 2.65 0.42
C LEU A 20 4.55 1.56 0.20
N LEU A 21 4.15 1.35 -1.05
CA LEU A 21 3.18 0.31 -1.41
C LEU A 21 3.75 -1.08 -1.11
N THR A 22 4.99 -1.35 -1.53
CA THR A 22 5.67 -2.64 -1.28
C THR A 22 5.82 -2.90 0.22
N PHE A 23 6.19 -1.86 0.98
CA PHE A 23 6.28 -1.95 2.44
C PHE A 23 4.92 -2.25 3.09
N SER A 24 3.85 -1.59 2.63
CA SER A 24 2.49 -1.84 3.12
C SER A 24 2.02 -3.27 2.82
N GLN A 25 2.32 -3.80 1.63
CA GLN A 25 1.99 -5.17 1.24
C GLN A 25 2.74 -6.21 2.07
N LEU A 26 4.02 -5.95 2.38
CA LEU A 26 4.82 -6.83 3.24
C LEU A 26 4.18 -6.93 4.63
N ILE A 27 3.77 -5.80 5.20
CA ILE A 27 3.09 -5.75 6.50
C ILE A 27 1.78 -6.55 6.45
N CYS A 28 0.93 -6.32 5.44
CA CYS A 28 -0.32 -7.07 5.26
C CYS A 28 -0.07 -8.59 5.19
N THR A 29 0.93 -9.01 4.41
CA THR A 29 1.30 -10.44 4.25
C THR A 29 1.75 -11.06 5.57
N ILE A 30 2.52 -10.33 6.38
CA ILE A 30 2.95 -10.79 7.70
C ILE A 30 1.74 -10.98 8.63
N PHE A 31 0.80 -10.04 8.65
CA PHE A 31 -0.42 -10.15 9.46
C PHE A 31 -1.30 -11.32 9.03
N GLU A 32 -1.42 -11.57 7.73
CA GLU A 32 -2.16 -12.71 7.18
C GLU A 32 -1.49 -14.04 7.55
N TRP A 33 -0.16 -14.10 7.51
CA TRP A 33 0.62 -15.24 8.00
C TRP A 33 0.40 -15.51 9.48
N ILE A 34 0.45 -14.46 10.31
CA ILE A 34 0.16 -14.57 11.74
C ILE A 34 -1.25 -15.09 11.97
N GLY A 35 -2.25 -14.55 11.25
CA GLY A 35 -3.62 -15.04 11.28
C GLY A 35 -3.74 -16.51 10.90
N ALA A 36 -3.06 -16.93 9.82
CA ALA A 36 -3.04 -18.31 9.36
C ALA A 36 -2.43 -19.25 10.42
N ILE A 37 -1.30 -18.88 11.04
CA ILE A 37 -0.70 -19.65 12.13
C ILE A 37 -1.68 -19.80 13.29
N TYR A 38 -2.36 -18.73 13.70
CA TYR A 38 -3.35 -18.80 14.77
C TYR A 38 -4.54 -19.72 14.42
N THR A 39 -5.01 -19.69 13.17
CA THR A 39 -6.08 -20.60 12.73
C THR A 39 -5.63 -22.06 12.71
N LEU A 40 -4.38 -22.33 12.35
CA LEU A 40 -3.81 -23.68 12.28
C LEU A 40 -3.42 -24.23 13.66
N ALA A 41 -2.96 -23.37 14.58
CA ALA A 41 -2.52 -23.77 15.91
C ALA A 41 -3.68 -24.09 16.87
N ALA A 42 -4.93 -23.77 16.50
CA ALA A 42 -6.14 -23.96 17.32
C ALA A 42 -6.02 -23.44 18.77
N GLU A 43 -5.13 -22.48 19.00
CA GLU A 43 -4.94 -21.86 20.32
C GLU A 43 -6.06 -20.85 20.59
N HIS A 44 -6.47 -20.77 21.86
CA HIS A 44 -7.43 -19.76 22.32
C HIS A 44 -6.79 -18.37 22.26
N VAL A 45 -6.95 -17.69 21.12
CA VAL A 45 -6.49 -16.31 20.95
C VAL A 45 -7.29 -15.38 21.87
N ILE A 46 -6.57 -14.59 22.67
CA ILE A 46 -7.17 -13.59 23.54
C ILE A 46 -7.85 -12.53 22.66
N ARG A 47 -9.15 -12.29 22.89
CA ARG A 47 -9.98 -11.38 22.07
C ARG A 47 -9.39 -9.98 21.89
N SER A 48 -8.64 -9.46 22.86
CA SER A 48 -7.97 -8.16 22.76
C SER A 48 -6.85 -8.15 21.70
N GLU A 49 -6.10 -9.23 21.57
CA GLU A 49 -5.03 -9.37 20.58
C GLU A 49 -5.61 -9.49 19.17
N CYS A 50 -6.67 -10.28 18.99
CA CYS A 50 -7.40 -10.33 17.71
C CYS A 50 -7.87 -8.94 17.26
N PHE A 51 -8.46 -8.16 18.17
CA PHE A 51 -8.94 -6.82 17.81
C PHE A 51 -7.81 -5.89 17.39
N ARG A 52 -6.66 -5.97 18.07
CA ARG A 52 -5.46 -5.18 17.72
C ARG A 52 -4.86 -5.59 16.38
N LEU A 53 -4.79 -6.89 16.09
CA LEU A 53 -4.31 -7.41 14.81
C LEU A 53 -5.23 -6.99 13.65
N ILE A 54 -6.54 -7.18 13.81
CA ILE A 54 -7.54 -6.79 12.80
C ILE A 54 -7.51 -5.28 12.56
N PHE A 55 -7.46 -4.48 13.62
CA PHE A 55 -7.43 -3.03 13.49
C PHE A 55 -6.20 -2.56 12.70
N THR A 56 -5.01 -3.10 13.03
CA THR A 56 -3.76 -2.76 12.33
C THR A 56 -3.79 -3.20 10.87
N TYR A 57 -4.35 -4.39 10.60
CA TYR A 57 -4.53 -4.90 9.25
C TYR A 57 -5.45 -4.01 8.42
N VAL A 58 -6.64 -3.67 8.94
CA VAL A 58 -7.61 -2.79 8.26
C VAL A 58 -7.01 -1.42 7.98
N PHE A 59 -6.30 -0.84 8.97
CA PHE A 59 -5.63 0.44 8.79
C PHE A 59 -4.58 0.42 7.67
N THR A 60 -3.73 -0.61 7.66
CA THR A 60 -2.69 -0.79 6.63
C THR A 60 -3.33 -1.02 5.25
N HIS A 61 -4.41 -1.80 5.18
CA HIS A 61 -5.15 -2.04 3.95
C HIS A 61 -5.78 -0.75 3.40
N CYS A 62 -6.32 0.11 4.26
CA CYS A 62 -6.82 1.43 3.84
C CYS A 62 -5.72 2.31 3.27
N ILE A 63 -4.53 2.33 3.89
CA ILE A 63 -3.36 3.06 3.36
C ILE A 63 -2.96 2.51 1.98
N GLN A 64 -2.89 1.19 1.84
CA GLN A 64 -2.55 0.52 0.59
C GLN A 64 -3.52 0.89 -0.53
N MET A 65 -4.83 0.91 -0.26
CA MET A 65 -5.84 1.35 -1.23
C MET A 65 -5.67 2.82 -1.62
N GLY A 66 -5.35 3.69 -0.65
CA GLY A 66 -5.04 5.10 -0.93
C GLY A 66 -3.82 5.26 -1.83
N LEU A 67 -2.73 4.54 -1.55
CA LEU A 67 -1.53 4.55 -2.39
C LEU A 67 -1.81 4.05 -3.81
N PHE A 68 -2.59 2.99 -3.97
CA PHE A 68 -3.02 2.51 -5.29
C PHE A 68 -3.82 3.56 -6.06
N ALA A 69 -4.76 4.25 -5.40
CA ALA A 69 -5.53 5.30 -6.02
C ALA A 69 -4.64 6.48 -6.48
N THR A 70 -3.69 6.89 -5.64
CA THR A 70 -2.72 7.95 -5.99
C THR A 70 -1.88 7.55 -7.20
N ILE A 71 -1.32 6.34 -7.22
CA ILE A 71 -0.53 5.83 -8.36
C ILE A 71 -1.39 5.76 -9.63
N ALA A 72 -2.65 5.34 -9.53
CA ALA A 72 -3.56 5.27 -10.68
C ALA A 72 -3.87 6.65 -11.26
N VAL A 73 -4.09 7.66 -10.41
CA VAL A 73 -4.29 9.05 -10.84
C VAL A 73 -3.04 9.62 -11.48
N ASP A 74 -1.87 9.34 -10.90
CA ASP A 74 -0.57 9.76 -11.44
C ASP A 74 -0.32 9.19 -12.85
N LEU A 75 -0.55 7.89 -13.03
CA LEU A 75 -0.51 7.22 -14.33
C LEU A 75 -1.52 7.79 -15.32
N LEU A 76 -2.74 8.07 -14.87
CA LEU A 76 -3.78 8.66 -15.72
C LEU A 76 -3.38 10.06 -16.21
N ASN A 77 -2.81 10.88 -15.33
CA ASN A 77 -2.31 12.21 -15.69
C ASN A 77 -1.14 12.11 -16.68
N SER A 78 -0.20 11.19 -16.46
CA SER A 78 0.91 10.93 -17.38
C SER A 78 0.44 10.53 -18.79
N ILE A 79 -0.70 9.85 -18.91
CA ILE A 79 -1.30 9.47 -20.20
C ILE A 79 -2.09 10.64 -20.82
N ILE A 80 -2.85 11.40 -20.03
CA ILE A 80 -3.75 12.45 -20.54
C ILE A 80 -2.98 13.70 -20.99
N ILE A 81 -1.94 14.10 -20.27
CA ILE A 81 -1.14 15.30 -20.57
C ILE A 81 -0.55 15.30 -21.99
N PRO A 82 0.09 14.23 -22.50
CA PRO A 82 0.65 14.21 -23.86
C PRO A 82 -0.41 14.14 -24.96
N LEU A 83 -1.67 13.84 -24.65
CA LEU A 83 -2.77 13.84 -25.61
C LEU A 83 -3.40 15.24 -25.83
N ARG A 84 -3.04 16.24 -25.01
CA ARG A 84 -3.55 17.61 -25.09
C ARG A 84 -2.57 18.54 -25.79
#